data_AF-A0A1F9KCI9-F1
#
_entry.id   AF-A0A1F9KCI9-F1
#
_cell.length_a   1.000
_cell.length_b   1.000
_cell.length_c   1.000
_cell.angle_alpha   90.00
_cell.angle_beta   90.00
_cell.angle_gamma   90.00
#
_symmetry.space_group_name_H-M   'P 1'
#
loop_
_entity.id
_entity.type
_entity.pdbx_description
1 polymer ?
#
loop_
_entity_poly.entity_id
_entity_poly.type
_entity_poly.pdbx_seq_one_letter_code
_entity_poly.pdbx_strand_id
1 'polypeptide(L)'
;MDLTEGRETITERILQLIDGSNLVIADLTYERPNCYFEAGYTQGKGIPIIYTARKDHDPRRPGRKVADPRVHFDLDAHKITYWSEDDMISARLELTQRIPIAINSFVPRLTDSKTLALQALIGKTVTVTPSRFNEQGVSGTTCDIVEVNDNFIRVHRQASGAYFSVPTQDGRLATDEKKYRPKLILSKFLEDF
;
A
#
# COMPACT_ATOMS: atom_id res chain seq x y z
N MET A 1 -6.72 -31.35 21.53
CA MET A 1 -6.42 -30.49 20.37
C MET A 1 -7.03 -29.15 20.72
N ASP A 2 -6.20 -28.18 21.07
CA ASP A 2 -6.63 -26.85 21.55
C ASP A 2 -7.16 -26.04 20.37
N LEU A 3 -8.33 -25.41 20.52
CA LEU A 3 -9.06 -24.67 19.48
C LEU A 3 -9.02 -23.15 19.72
N THR A 4 -7.99 -22.67 20.43
CA THR A 4 -7.82 -21.24 20.74
C THR A 4 -6.48 -20.64 20.29
N GLU A 5 -6.02 -20.99 19.09
CA GLU A 5 -4.99 -20.18 18.41
C GLU A 5 -5.61 -18.85 17.94
N GLY A 6 -5.07 -17.74 18.44
CA GLY A 6 -5.53 -16.38 18.13
C GLY A 6 -5.58 -16.11 16.63
N ARG A 7 -6.65 -15.44 16.18
CA ARG A 7 -7.13 -15.34 14.80
C ARG A 7 -6.22 -14.66 13.76
N GLU A 8 -5.02 -14.18 14.09
CA GLU A 8 -4.11 -13.51 13.15
C GLU A 8 -2.67 -13.52 13.67
N THR A 9 -1.72 -13.89 12.81
CA THR A 9 -0.28 -13.83 13.10
C THR A 9 0.24 -12.39 12.96
N ILE A 10 1.33 -12.07 13.66
CA ILE A 10 2.00 -10.76 13.53
C ILE A 10 2.37 -10.49 12.07
N THR A 11 2.82 -11.52 11.34
CA THR A 11 3.15 -11.41 9.93
C THR A 11 1.95 -11.00 9.09
N GLU A 12 0.79 -11.66 9.23
CA GLU A 12 -0.43 -11.29 8.51
C GLU A 12 -0.84 -9.84 8.78
N ARG A 13 -0.73 -9.41 10.04
CA ARG A 13 -1.03 -8.04 10.42
C ARG A 13 -0.09 -7.02 9.75
N ILE A 14 1.22 -7.32 9.70
CA ILE A 14 2.19 -6.45 9.02
C ILE A 14 1.92 -6.40 7.52
N LEU A 15 1.63 -7.53 6.88
CA LEU A 15 1.33 -7.56 5.44
C LEU A 15 0.07 -6.75 5.11
N GLN A 16 -0.97 -6.80 5.95
CA GLN A 16 -2.15 -5.93 5.81
C GLN A 16 -1.82 -4.44 5.95
N LEU A 17 -0.93 -4.08 6.88
CA LEU A 17 -0.50 -2.69 7.04
C LEU A 17 0.33 -2.23 5.83
N ILE A 18 1.18 -3.10 5.27
CA ILE A 18 1.91 -2.83 4.03
C ILE A 18 0.93 -2.59 2.88
N ASP A 19 -0.09 -3.43 2.72
CA ASP A 19 -1.10 -3.30 1.65
C ASP A 19 -1.85 -1.95 1.70
N GLY A 20 -2.01 -1.36 2.88
CA GLY A 20 -2.62 -0.04 3.06
C GLY A 20 -1.64 1.14 2.96
N SER A 21 -0.35 0.91 2.76
CA SER A 21 0.69 1.94 2.81
C SER A 21 0.97 2.58 1.44
N ASN A 22 1.18 3.90 1.41
CA ASN A 22 1.62 4.62 0.21
C ASN A 22 3.14 4.57 -0.01
N LEU A 23 3.88 4.24 1.03
CA LEU A 23 5.34 4.17 1.07
C LEU A 23 5.72 3.27 2.26
N VAL A 24 6.74 2.44 2.07
CA VAL A 24 7.35 1.68 3.16
C VAL A 24 8.80 2.15 3.36
N ILE A 25 9.20 2.28 4.61
CA ILE A 25 10.60 2.49 4.99
C ILE A 25 11.06 1.22 5.71
N ALA A 26 12.01 0.49 5.12
CA ALA A 26 12.51 -0.77 5.65
C ALA A 26 13.91 -0.58 6.23
N ASP A 27 14.05 -0.77 7.54
CA ASP A 27 15.34 -0.72 8.22
C ASP A 27 15.98 -2.11 8.31
N LEU A 28 17.10 -2.28 7.61
CA LEU A 28 17.78 -3.55 7.41
C LEU A 28 18.86 -3.83 8.46
N THR A 29 18.91 -3.04 9.53
CA THR A 29 19.88 -3.23 10.62
C THR A 29 19.69 -4.62 11.23
N TYR A 30 20.80 -5.33 11.45
CA TYR A 30 20.90 -6.70 11.96
C TYR A 30 20.40 -7.82 11.03
N GLU A 31 20.28 -7.54 9.73
CA GLU A 31 19.99 -8.56 8.71
C GLU A 31 18.76 -9.44 9.06
N ARG A 32 17.71 -8.85 9.64
CA ARG A 32 16.54 -9.58 10.15
C ARG A 32 15.74 -10.23 9.00
N PRO A 33 15.63 -11.57 8.92
CA PRO A 33 14.99 -12.25 7.78
C PRO A 33 13.55 -11.78 7.50
N ASN A 34 12.77 -11.50 8.54
CA ASN A 34 11.40 -11.01 8.40
C ASN A 34 11.34 -9.66 7.68
N CYS A 35 12.30 -8.76 7.93
CA CYS A 35 12.34 -7.45 7.27
C CYS A 35 12.65 -7.59 5.77
N TYR A 36 13.49 -8.54 5.37
CA TYR A 36 13.71 -8.84 3.94
C TYR A 36 12.48 -9.46 3.29
N PHE A 37 11.76 -10.34 4.00
CA PHE A 37 10.50 -10.88 3.52
C PHE A 37 9.46 -9.78 3.28
N GLU A 38 9.26 -8.89 4.25
CA GLU A 38 8.33 -7.76 4.16
C GLU A 38 8.75 -6.76 3.08
N ALA A 39 10.05 -6.50 2.94
CA ALA A 39 10.59 -5.66 1.87
C ALA A 39 10.34 -6.27 0.48
N GLY A 40 10.60 -7.58 0.32
CA GLY A 40 10.34 -8.29 -0.93
C GLY A 40 8.84 -8.33 -1.27
N TYR A 41 7.98 -8.53 -0.27
CA TYR A 41 6.53 -8.44 -0.43
C TYR A 41 6.11 -7.03 -0.90
N THR A 42 6.63 -5.99 -0.26
CA THR A 42 6.38 -4.58 -0.63
C THR A 42 6.77 -4.31 -2.08
N GLN A 43 7.96 -4.76 -2.50
CA GLN A 43 8.41 -4.65 -3.89
C GLN A 43 7.48 -5.40 -4.86
N GLY A 44 7.06 -6.62 -4.50
CA GLY A 44 6.13 -7.43 -5.30
C GLY A 44 4.75 -6.79 -5.46
N LYS A 45 4.30 -6.02 -4.47
CA LYS A 45 3.07 -5.20 -4.53
C LYS A 45 3.23 -3.92 -5.35
N GLY A 46 4.45 -3.59 -5.78
CA GLY A 46 4.77 -2.34 -6.47
C GLY A 46 4.72 -1.11 -5.56
N ILE A 47 4.62 -1.30 -4.24
CA ILE A 47 4.56 -0.18 -3.29
C ILE A 47 5.95 0.46 -3.21
N PRO A 48 6.06 1.79 -3.25
CA PRO A 48 7.34 2.48 -3.09
C PRO A 48 8.02 2.07 -1.79
N ILE A 49 9.32 1.82 -1.85
CA ILE A 49 10.13 1.41 -0.70
C ILE A 49 11.43 2.20 -0.62
N ILE A 50 11.76 2.64 0.59
CA ILE A 50 13.05 3.24 0.93
C ILE A 50 13.75 2.32 1.92
N TYR A 51 14.98 1.92 1.58
CA TYR A 51 15.82 1.15 2.47
C TYR A 51 16.68 2.04 3.35
N THR A 52 16.74 1.71 4.64
CA THR A 52 17.65 2.29 5.61
C THR A 52 18.47 1.18 6.29
N ALA A 53 19.62 1.54 6.83
CA ALA A 53 20.38 0.66 7.72
C ALA A 53 21.36 1.47 8.54
N ARG A 54 21.78 0.95 9.70
CA ARG A 54 22.87 1.56 10.45
C ARG A 54 24.16 1.55 9.62
N LYS A 55 24.95 2.62 9.69
CA LYS A 55 26.14 2.87 8.87
C LYS A 55 27.21 1.80 9.00
N ASP A 56 27.25 1.10 10.13
CA ASP A 56 28.15 -0.05 10.31
C ASP A 56 27.74 -1.30 9.53
N HIS A 57 26.51 -1.34 8.99
CA HIS A 57 26.02 -2.39 8.10
C HIS A 57 26.26 -2.09 6.62
N ASP A 58 26.89 -0.96 6.28
CA ASP A 58 27.29 -0.67 4.90
C ASP A 58 28.38 -1.68 4.47
N PRO A 59 28.10 -2.58 3.51
CA PRO A 59 29.07 -3.57 3.07
C PRO A 59 30.28 -2.93 2.36
N ARG A 60 30.16 -1.66 1.94
CA ARG A 60 31.17 -0.89 1.18
C ARG A 60 31.96 0.07 2.06
N ARG A 61 31.70 0.10 3.38
CA ARG A 61 32.42 0.99 4.29
C ARG A 61 33.93 0.66 4.32
N PRO A 62 34.80 1.68 4.41
CA PRO A 62 36.24 1.46 4.56
C PRO A 62 36.56 0.65 5.83
N GLY A 63 37.52 -0.26 5.74
CA GLY A 63 37.99 -1.03 6.90
C GLY A 63 37.04 -2.13 7.39
N ARG A 64 36.01 -2.48 6.61
CA ARG A 64 35.10 -3.59 6.92
C ARG A 64 35.85 -4.92 7.10
N LYS A 65 35.50 -5.65 8.16
CA LYS A 65 35.92 -7.04 8.39
C LYS A 65 34.82 -8.01 7.93
N VAL A 66 35.20 -9.26 7.64
CA VAL A 66 34.25 -10.30 7.17
C VAL A 66 33.12 -10.53 8.18
N ALA A 67 33.46 -10.57 9.47
CA ALA A 67 32.53 -10.80 10.57
C ALA A 67 31.68 -9.57 10.94
N ASP A 68 31.93 -8.41 10.33
CA ASP A 68 31.12 -7.22 10.60
C ASP A 68 29.70 -7.41 10.04
N PRO A 69 28.68 -6.86 10.73
CA PRO A 69 27.33 -6.91 10.23
C PRO A 69 27.23 -6.22 8.86
N ARG A 70 26.29 -6.66 8.04
CA ARG A 70 26.05 -6.08 6.72
C ARG A 70 24.59 -6.21 6.32
N VAL A 71 24.18 -5.40 5.37
CA VAL A 71 23.00 -5.68 4.56
C VAL A 71 23.31 -6.84 3.61
N HIS A 72 22.32 -7.72 3.37
CA HIS A 72 22.44 -8.84 2.46
C HIS A 72 22.65 -8.36 1.01
N PHE A 73 23.45 -9.09 0.24
CA PHE A 73 23.89 -8.65 -1.10
C PHE A 73 22.75 -8.56 -2.12
N ASP A 74 21.62 -9.24 -1.90
CA ASP A 74 20.44 -9.15 -2.76
C ASP A 74 19.93 -7.71 -2.91
N LEU A 75 20.19 -6.86 -1.91
CA LEU A 75 19.80 -5.45 -1.93
C LEU A 75 20.92 -4.50 -2.39
N ASP A 76 22.06 -5.01 -2.87
CA ASP A 76 23.21 -4.19 -3.28
C ASP A 76 22.90 -3.24 -4.44
N ALA A 77 21.95 -3.61 -5.31
CA ALA A 77 21.49 -2.79 -6.43
C ALA A 77 20.55 -1.65 -5.99
N HIS A 78 20.06 -1.68 -4.75
CA HIS A 78 19.14 -0.67 -4.24
C HIS A 78 19.86 0.45 -3.50
N LYS A 79 19.30 1.65 -3.57
CA LYS A 79 19.78 2.80 -2.80
C LYS A 79 19.36 2.66 -1.33
N ILE A 80 20.33 2.50 -0.45
CA ILE A 80 20.17 2.45 1.01
C ILE A 80 20.61 3.79 1.60
N THR A 81 19.82 4.35 2.52
CA THR A 81 20.22 5.49 3.36
C THR A 81 20.82 4.96 4.65
N TYR A 82 22.12 5.20 4.81
CA TYR A 82 22.85 4.76 6.00
C TYR A 82 22.79 5.82 7.09
N TRP A 83 22.47 5.40 8.32
CA TRP A 83 22.34 6.29 9.47
C TRP A 83 23.31 5.94 10.59
N SER A 84 23.74 6.93 11.37
CA SER A 84 24.53 6.72 12.59
C SER A 84 24.08 7.68 13.67
N GLU A 85 24.21 7.27 14.94
CA GLU A 85 23.86 8.10 16.10
C GLU A 85 24.63 9.44 16.09
N ASP A 86 25.90 9.41 15.67
CA ASP A 86 26.77 10.59 15.56
C ASP A 86 26.37 11.56 14.44
N ASP A 87 25.52 11.14 13.50
CA ASP A 87 25.16 11.93 12.31
C ASP A 87 23.73 11.65 11.85
N MET A 88 22.77 11.91 12.73
CA MET A 88 21.36 11.71 12.41
C MET A 88 20.79 12.77 11.46
N ILE A 89 21.43 13.94 11.41
CA ILE A 89 21.00 15.06 10.58
C ILE A 89 21.13 14.71 9.10
N SER A 90 22.25 14.11 8.69
CA SER A 90 22.47 13.70 7.29
C SER A 90 21.45 12.67 6.82
N ALA A 91 21.19 11.64 7.64
CA ALA A 91 20.18 10.63 7.32
C ALA A 91 18.77 11.23 7.22
N ARG A 92 18.41 12.13 8.14
CA ARG A 92 17.13 12.85 8.10
C ARG A 92 17.00 13.68 6.83
N LEU A 93 18.04 14.42 6.45
CA LEU A 93 18.03 15.25 5.26
C LEU A 93 17.84 14.40 3.99
N GLU A 94 18.58 13.30 3.87
CA GLU A 94 18.46 12.37 2.74
C GLU A 94 17.05 11.76 2.68
N LEU A 95 16.51 11.27 3.80
CA LEU A 95 15.15 10.72 3.84
C LEU A 95 14.10 11.76 3.45
N THR A 96 14.24 13.00 3.94
CA THR A 96 13.32 14.10 3.61
C THR A 96 13.28 14.39 2.11
N GLN A 97 14.41 14.24 1.42
CA GLN A 97 14.48 14.40 -0.04
C GLN A 97 13.96 13.16 -0.77
N ARG A 98 14.25 11.96 -0.27
CA ARG A 98 13.86 10.70 -0.91
C ARG A 98 12.37 10.39 -0.81
N ILE A 99 11.72 10.71 0.30
CA ILE A 99 10.29 10.44 0.54
C ILE A 99 9.40 11.02 -0.58
N PRO A 100 9.44 12.34 -0.89
CA PRO A 100 8.60 12.89 -1.95
C PRO A 100 8.96 12.31 -3.31
N ILE A 101 10.23 11.98 -3.57
CA ILE A 101 10.63 11.32 -4.82
C ILE A 101 10.06 9.91 -4.89
N ALA A 102 10.10 9.12 -3.82
CA ALA A 102 9.56 7.77 -3.80
C ALA A 102 8.04 7.76 -4.00
N ILE A 103 7.34 8.67 -3.33
CA ILE A 103 5.88 8.85 -3.48
C ILE A 103 5.51 9.37 -4.87
N ASN A 104 6.28 10.31 -5.42
CA ASN A 104 5.97 10.90 -6.73
C ASN A 104 6.52 10.11 -7.92
N SER A 105 7.59 9.32 -7.76
CA SER A 105 8.09 8.39 -8.79
C SER A 105 7.22 7.16 -8.91
N PHE A 106 6.37 6.92 -7.91
CA PHE A 106 5.08 6.28 -8.06
C PHE A 106 4.07 7.21 -8.76
N VAL A 107 4.48 7.82 -9.88
CA VAL A 107 3.52 8.03 -10.95
C VAL A 107 3.30 6.63 -11.49
N PRO A 108 2.07 6.08 -11.46
CA PRO A 108 1.81 4.81 -12.11
C PRO A 108 2.36 4.89 -13.53
N ARG A 109 3.18 3.90 -13.92
CA ARG A 109 3.48 3.70 -15.34
C ARG A 109 2.13 3.47 -16.01
N LEU A 110 1.61 4.53 -16.61
CA LEU A 110 0.25 4.64 -17.13
C LEU A 110 -0.79 4.46 -16.03
N THR A 111 -1.45 5.56 -15.64
CA THR A 111 -2.79 5.48 -15.05
C THR A 111 -3.59 4.57 -15.98
N ASP A 112 -3.89 3.35 -15.54
CA ASP A 112 -4.61 2.44 -16.41
C ASP A 112 -5.97 3.09 -16.77
N SER A 113 -6.55 2.71 -17.91
CA SER A 113 -7.79 3.33 -18.37
C SER A 113 -8.93 3.25 -17.34
N LYS A 114 -8.84 2.30 -16.40
CA LYS A 114 -9.81 2.09 -15.33
C LYS A 114 -9.60 3.08 -14.18
N THR A 115 -8.38 3.34 -13.72
CA THR A 115 -8.07 4.35 -12.70
C THR A 115 -8.41 5.74 -13.22
N LEU A 116 -8.13 6.05 -14.48
CA LEU A 116 -8.58 7.30 -15.12
C LEU A 116 -10.11 7.42 -15.10
N ALA A 117 -10.82 6.35 -15.46
CA ALA A 117 -12.28 6.34 -15.44
C ALA A 117 -12.85 6.47 -14.02
N LEU A 118 -12.18 5.89 -13.01
CA LEU A 118 -12.54 6.01 -11.60
C LEU A 118 -12.25 7.41 -11.05
N GLN A 119 -11.12 8.02 -11.41
CA GLN A 119 -10.80 9.40 -11.05
C GLN A 119 -11.84 10.39 -11.59
N ALA A 120 -12.40 10.13 -12.77
CA ALA A 120 -13.50 10.92 -13.32
C ALA A 120 -14.81 10.80 -12.49
N LEU A 121 -14.85 9.92 -11.48
CA LEU A 121 -15.96 9.80 -10.53
C LEU A 121 -15.73 10.56 -9.22
N ILE A 122 -14.56 11.15 -8.98
CA ILE A 122 -14.31 11.94 -7.77
C ILE A 122 -15.36 13.06 -7.67
N GLY A 123 -15.99 13.18 -6.49
CA GLY A 123 -17.08 14.11 -6.23
C GLY A 123 -18.45 13.67 -6.76
N LYS A 124 -18.56 12.51 -7.42
CA LYS A 124 -19.84 11.96 -7.90
C LYS A 124 -20.42 10.93 -6.94
N THR A 125 -21.75 10.91 -6.89
CA THR A 125 -22.51 9.87 -6.21
C THR A 125 -22.61 8.61 -7.07
N VAL A 126 -22.26 7.47 -6.50
CA VAL A 126 -22.23 6.15 -7.15
C VAL A 126 -23.08 5.13 -6.40
N THR A 127 -23.55 4.11 -7.10
CA THR A 127 -24.11 2.90 -6.47
C THR A 127 -22.97 1.91 -6.22
N VAL A 128 -22.71 1.53 -4.97
CA VAL A 128 -21.73 0.49 -4.63
C VAL A 128 -22.45 -0.83 -4.38
N THR A 129 -22.02 -1.91 -5.04
CA THR A 129 -22.67 -3.23 -4.94
C THR A 129 -21.63 -4.36 -4.87
N PRO A 130 -21.75 -5.33 -3.95
CA PRO A 130 -20.90 -6.51 -4.00
C PRO A 130 -21.20 -7.36 -5.24
N SER A 131 -20.19 -7.99 -5.81
CA SER A 131 -20.25 -8.81 -7.02
C SER A 131 -21.32 -9.90 -6.93
N ARG A 132 -21.42 -10.58 -5.77
CA ARG A 132 -22.43 -11.60 -5.46
C ARG A 132 -23.88 -11.12 -5.60
N PHE A 133 -24.13 -9.81 -5.45
CA PHE A 133 -25.48 -9.22 -5.56
C PHE A 133 -25.74 -8.57 -6.90
N ASN A 134 -24.73 -8.44 -7.76
CA ASN A 134 -24.88 -7.83 -9.08
C ASN A 134 -25.81 -8.65 -9.99
N GLU A 135 -25.88 -9.97 -9.79
CA GLU A 135 -26.75 -10.88 -10.56
C GLU A 135 -28.19 -10.94 -10.06
N GLN A 136 -28.45 -10.52 -8.81
CA GLN A 136 -29.77 -10.64 -8.17
C GLN A 136 -30.58 -9.33 -8.18
N GLY A 137 -30.10 -8.28 -8.85
CA GLY A 137 -30.83 -7.01 -8.97
C GLY A 137 -31.04 -6.25 -7.66
N VAL A 138 -30.32 -6.61 -6.59
CA VAL A 138 -30.38 -5.95 -5.28
C VAL A 138 -29.78 -4.54 -5.39
N SER A 139 -30.52 -3.53 -4.90
CA SER A 139 -30.09 -2.13 -4.92
C SER A 139 -28.86 -1.97 -4.03
N GLY A 140 -27.73 -1.62 -4.64
CA GLY A 140 -26.52 -1.27 -3.91
C GLY A 140 -26.68 -0.07 -2.98
N THR A 141 -25.66 0.15 -2.15
CA THR A 141 -25.57 1.30 -1.26
C THR A 141 -25.19 2.56 -2.05
N THR A 142 -25.71 3.71 -1.65
CA THR A 142 -25.28 5.00 -2.23
C THR A 142 -24.05 5.52 -1.50
N CYS A 143 -22.98 5.78 -2.25
CA CYS A 143 -21.75 6.37 -1.75
C CYS A 143 -21.30 7.54 -2.64
N ASP A 144 -20.47 8.42 -2.10
CA ASP A 144 -19.74 9.44 -2.84
C ASP A 144 -18.27 9.02 -2.96
N ILE A 145 -17.68 9.18 -4.15
CA ILE A 145 -16.24 8.97 -4.34
C ILE A 145 -15.51 10.21 -3.86
N VAL A 146 -14.65 10.04 -2.86
CA VAL A 146 -13.91 11.14 -2.23
C VAL A 146 -12.51 11.25 -2.82
N GLU A 147 -11.86 10.10 -3.07
CA GLU A 147 -10.48 10.04 -3.54
C GLU A 147 -10.29 8.77 -4.38
N VAL A 148 -9.47 8.86 -5.42
CA VAL A 148 -9.05 7.70 -6.22
C VAL A 148 -7.57 7.83 -6.53
N ASN A 149 -6.81 6.81 -6.18
CA ASN A 149 -5.44 6.60 -6.63
C ASN A 149 -5.26 5.14 -7.10
N ASP A 150 -4.06 4.76 -7.51
CA ASP A 150 -3.81 3.42 -8.05
C ASP A 150 -3.95 2.30 -7.00
N ASN A 151 -3.85 2.65 -5.71
CA ASN A 151 -3.95 1.68 -4.62
C ASN A 151 -5.38 1.54 -4.13
N PHE A 152 -6.09 2.66 -3.95
CA PHE A 152 -7.44 2.65 -3.38
C PHE A 152 -8.40 3.69 -3.97
N ILE A 153 -9.68 3.38 -3.78
CA ILE A 153 -10.85 4.23 -3.99
C ILE A 153 -11.42 4.52 -2.59
N ARG A 154 -11.40 5.79 -2.18
CA ARG A 154 -12.04 6.22 -0.93
C ARG A 154 -13.48 6.59 -1.19
N VAL A 155 -14.40 5.94 -0.48
CA VAL A 155 -15.84 6.17 -0.62
C VAL A 155 -16.46 6.59 0.69
N HIS A 156 -17.42 7.51 0.62
CA HIS A 156 -18.22 7.99 1.75
C HIS A 156 -19.66 7.49 1.62
N ARG A 157 -20.14 6.70 2.58
CA ARG A 157 -21.49 6.14 2.56
C ARG A 157 -22.50 7.15 3.10
N GLN A 158 -23.42 7.62 2.24
CA GLN A 158 -24.39 8.65 2.61
C GLN A 158 -25.32 8.24 3.76
N ALA A 159 -25.71 6.96 3.81
CA ALA A 159 -26.67 6.47 4.83
C ALA A 159 -26.10 6.44 6.26
N SER A 160 -24.79 6.18 6.41
CA SER A 160 -24.15 6.02 7.72
C SER A 160 -23.09 7.08 8.03
N GLY A 161 -22.68 7.89 7.05
CA GLY A 161 -21.56 8.82 7.16
C GLY A 161 -20.17 8.17 7.22
N ALA A 162 -20.09 6.86 7.04
CA ALA A 162 -18.83 6.11 7.19
C ALA A 162 -17.96 6.20 5.93
N TYR A 163 -16.64 6.19 6.12
CA TYR A 163 -15.63 6.20 5.05
C TYR A 163 -15.00 4.82 4.92
N PHE A 164 -14.78 4.38 3.68
CA PHE A 164 -14.18 3.08 3.36
C PHE A 164 -13.07 3.26 2.32
N SER A 165 -12.04 2.42 2.41
CA SER A 165 -10.92 2.42 1.46
C SER A 165 -10.91 1.09 0.73
N VAL A 166 -11.28 1.11 -0.55
CA VAL A 166 -11.39 -0.12 -1.35
C VAL A 166 -10.19 -0.19 -2.28
N PRO A 167 -9.45 -1.30 -2.36
CA PRO A 167 -8.38 -1.46 -3.33
C PRO A 167 -8.87 -1.21 -4.76
N THR A 168 -8.14 -0.41 -5.55
CA THR A 168 -8.56 -0.02 -6.91
C THR A 168 -8.72 -1.24 -7.83
N GLN A 169 -7.96 -2.30 -7.60
CA GLN A 169 -8.11 -3.60 -8.29
C GLN A 169 -9.48 -4.26 -8.04
N ASP A 170 -10.05 -4.10 -6.85
CA ASP A 170 -11.31 -4.75 -6.44
C ASP A 170 -12.57 -4.01 -6.91
N GLY A 171 -12.44 -2.76 -7.38
CA GLY A 171 -13.56 -1.98 -7.90
C GLY A 171 -13.75 -2.18 -9.41
N ARG A 172 -14.93 -2.57 -9.88
CA ARG A 172 -15.28 -2.61 -11.32
C ARG A 172 -16.36 -1.58 -11.64
N LEU A 173 -16.13 -0.78 -12.68
CA LEU A 173 -17.12 0.18 -13.16
C LEU A 173 -18.24 -0.50 -13.95
N ALA A 174 -19.46 -0.07 -13.68
CA ALA A 174 -20.68 -0.40 -14.40
C ALA A 174 -21.62 0.82 -14.38
N THR A 175 -22.79 0.68 -14.98
CA THR A 175 -23.84 1.70 -14.93
C THR A 175 -25.04 1.14 -14.17
N ASP A 176 -25.61 1.94 -13.27
CA ASP A 176 -26.90 1.66 -12.66
C ASP A 176 -28.01 2.16 -13.59
N GLU A 177 -28.54 1.27 -14.43
CA GLU A 177 -29.57 1.60 -15.43
C GLU A 177 -30.85 2.17 -14.81
N LYS A 178 -31.17 1.80 -13.56
CA LYS A 178 -32.38 2.29 -12.87
C LYS A 178 -32.21 3.71 -12.36
N LYS A 179 -31.00 4.08 -11.94
CA LYS A 179 -30.68 5.39 -11.34
C LYS A 179 -29.92 6.33 -12.27
N TYR A 180 -29.61 5.89 -13.51
CA TYR A 180 -28.83 6.64 -14.49
C TYR A 180 -27.52 7.22 -13.92
N ARG A 181 -26.81 6.43 -13.11
CA ARG A 181 -25.57 6.87 -12.46
C ARG A 181 -24.49 5.79 -12.47
N PRO A 182 -23.22 6.14 -12.25
CA PRO A 182 -22.14 5.17 -12.19
C PRO A 182 -22.33 4.17 -11.04
N LYS A 183 -21.96 2.92 -11.29
CA LYS A 183 -22.00 1.82 -10.33
C LYS A 183 -20.60 1.27 -10.12
N LEU A 184 -20.20 1.10 -8.87
CA LEU A 184 -18.96 0.45 -8.46
C LEU A 184 -19.29 -0.94 -7.93
N ILE A 185 -18.84 -1.97 -8.63
CA ILE A 185 -19.01 -3.37 -8.22
C ILE A 185 -17.77 -3.80 -7.47
N LEU A 186 -17.93 -4.34 -6.26
CA LEU A 186 -16.82 -4.77 -5.40
C LEU A 186 -16.73 -6.29 -5.29
N SER A 187 -15.54 -6.82 -5.03
CA SER A 187 -15.37 -8.27 -4.79
C SER A 187 -16.08 -8.78 -3.53
N LYS A 188 -16.12 -7.96 -2.47
CA LYS A 188 -16.76 -8.23 -1.16
C LYS A 188 -17.63 -7.07 -0.69
N PHE A 189 -18.23 -7.16 0.50
CA PHE A 189 -19.02 -6.05 1.05
C PHE A 189 -18.13 -4.88 1.44
N LEU A 190 -18.73 -3.69 1.47
CA LEU A 190 -18.01 -2.47 1.81
C LEU A 190 -17.44 -2.53 3.24
N GLU A 191 -18.19 -3.17 4.14
CA GLU A 191 -17.85 -3.39 5.54
C GLU A 191 -16.72 -4.42 5.74
N ASP A 192 -16.38 -5.19 4.71
CA ASP A 192 -15.28 -6.17 4.72
C ASP A 192 -13.96 -5.59 4.20
N PHE A 193 -13.93 -4.29 3.89
CA PHE A 193 -12.74 -3.50 3.53
C PHE A 193 -12.38 -2.53 4.66
#